data_AF-A0A7X7ANE7-F1
#
_entry.id   AF-A0A7X7ANE7-F1
#
_cell.length_a   1.000
_cell.length_b   1.000
_cell.length_c   1.000
_cell.angle_alpha   90.00
_cell.angle_beta   90.00
_cell.angle_gamma   90.00
#
_symmetry.space_group_name_H-M   'P 1'
#
loop_
_entity.id
_entity.type
_entity.pdbx_description
1 polymer ?
#
loop_
_entity_poly.entity_id
_entity_poly.type
_entity_poly.pdbx_seq_one_letter_code
_entity_poly.pdbx_strand_id
1 'polypeptide(L)' 'MEQINTYSLRRSRLLNILRKEKLDGLLIMKPVNRYYLSGFRGSAGMIVFTGERALLLTDFR' A
#
# COMPACT_ATOMS: atom_id res chain seq x y z
N MET A 1 -15.06 -18.95 8.09
CA MET A 1 -15.25 -17.59 7.53
C MET A 1 -13.89 -16.93 7.48
N GLU A 2 -13.32 -16.74 6.29
CA GLU A 2 -12.07 -15.97 6.14
C GLU A 2 -12.28 -14.56 6.69
N GLN A 3 -11.41 -14.14 7.61
CA GLN A 3 -11.40 -12.76 8.10
C GLN A 3 -11.15 -11.82 6.91
N ILE A 4 -12.08 -10.91 6.64
CA ILE A 4 -11.87 -9.85 5.67
C ILE A 4 -10.78 -8.92 6.22
N ASN A 5 -9.60 -8.99 5.64
CA ASN A 5 -8.49 -8.10 5.97
C ASN A 5 -8.75 -6.70 5.41
N THR A 6 -9.12 -5.74 6.27
CA THR A 6 -9.41 -4.33 5.91
C THR A 6 -8.30 -3.68 5.08
N TYR A 7 -7.03 -3.96 5.35
CA TYR A 7 -5.91 -3.42 4.57
C TYR A 7 -5.86 -4.01 3.16
N SER A 8 -6.20 -5.30 3.01
CA SER A 8 -6.34 -5.93 1.69
C SER A 8 -7.39 -5.21 0.84
N LEU A 9 -8.57 -4.94 1.40
CA LEU A 9 -9.65 -4.24 0.69
C LEU A 9 -9.24 -2.83 0.23
N ARG A 10 -8.55 -2.07 1.09
CA ARG A 10 -8.05 -0.73 0.76
C ARG A 10 -7.04 -0.77 -0.40
N ARG A 11 -6.10 -1.73 -0.35
CA ARG A 11 -5.11 -1.93 -1.42
C ARG A 11 -5.77 -2.32 -2.73
N SER A 12 -6.74 -3.24 -2.72
CA SER A 12 -7.47 -3.63 -3.94
C SER A 12 -8.23 -2.45 -4.57
N ARG A 13 -8.84 -1.58 -3.75
CA ARG A 13 -9.47 -0.34 -4.24
C ARG A 13 -8.46 0.62 -4.87
N LEU A 14 -7.30 0.79 -4.24
CA LEU A 14 -6.22 1.63 -4.77
C LEU A 14 -5.68 1.10 -6.10
N LEU A 15 -5.44 -0.21 -6.20
CA LEU A 15 -4.98 -0.86 -7.44
C LEU A 15 -5.99 -0.70 -8.59
N ASN A 16 -7.29 -0.77 -8.29
CA ASN A 16 -8.34 -0.49 -9.27
C ASN A 16 -8.28 0.94 -9.81
N ILE A 17 -7.97 1.92 -8.96
CA ILE A 17 -7.82 3.32 -9.38
C ILE A 17 -6.58 3.46 -10.27
N LEU A 18 -5.43 2.90 -9.88
CA LEU A 18 -4.21 2.94 -10.70
C LEU A 18 -4.42 2.36 -12.10
N ARG A 19 -5.14 1.23 -12.20
CA ARG A 19 -5.50 0.64 -13.51
C ARG A 19 -6.36 1.56 -14.36
N LYS A 20 -7.37 2.22 -13.78
CA LYS A 20 -8.24 3.15 -14.50
C LYS A 20 -7.48 4.37 -15.00
N GLU A 21 -6.54 4.87 -14.20
CA GLU A 21 -5.68 6.01 -14.53
C GLU A 21 -4.49 5.65 -15.43
N LYS A 22 -4.34 4.37 -15.82
CA LYS A 22 -3.20 3.86 -16.61
C LYS A 22 -1.85 4.19 -15.98
N LEU A 23 -1.76 4.07 -14.65
CA LEU A 23 -0.53 4.29 -13.89
C LEU A 23 0.13 2.95 -13.56
N ASP A 24 1.41 2.81 -13.92
CA ASP A 24 2.18 1.58 -13.70
C ASP A 24 2.61 1.39 -12.23
N GLY A 25 2.60 2.48 -11.45
CA GLY A 25 2.94 2.42 -10.04
C GLY A 25 2.67 3.70 -9.26
N LEU A 26 2.78 3.59 -7.94
CA LEU A 26 2.59 4.67 -6.99
C LEU A 26 3.53 4.52 -5.79
N LEU A 27 4.22 5.62 -5.45
CA LEU A 27 5.06 5.72 -4.27
C LEU A 27 4.33 6.43 -3.13
N ILE A 28 4.24 5.78 -1.96
CA ILE A 28 3.60 6.30 -0.75
C ILE A 28 4.67 6.60 0.31
N MET A 29 4.92 7.88 0.55
CA MET A 29 5.89 8.34 1.56
C MET A 29 5.24 8.90 2.83
N LYS A 30 4.02 9.44 2.73
CA LYS A 30 3.34 10.06 3.88
C LYS A 30 3.00 9.00 4.95
N PRO A 31 3.39 9.19 6.23
CA PRO A 31 3.16 8.21 7.29
C PRO A 31 1.69 7.79 7.47
N VAL A 32 0.76 8.74 7.37
CA VAL A 32 -0.68 8.47 7.50
C VAL A 32 -1.17 7.52 6.40
N ASN A 33 -0.73 7.73 5.15
CA ASN A 33 -1.12 6.89 4.02
C ASN A 33 -0.47 5.51 4.09
N ARG A 34 0.80 5.46 4.52
CA ARG A 34 1.51 4.20 4.77
C ARG A 34 0.77 3.35 5.81
N TYR A 35 0.43 3.94 6.96
CA TYR A 35 -0.33 3.27 8.00
C TYR A 35 -1.72 2.85 7.51
N TYR A 36 -2.44 3.74 6.83
CA TYR A 36 -3.79 3.45 6.30
C TYR A 36 -3.82 2.22 5.39
N LEU A 37 -2.78 2.03 4.57
CA LEU A 37 -2.71 0.98 3.55
C LEU A 37 -2.08 -0.34 4.05
N SER A 38 -1.28 -0.30 5.11
CA SER A 38 -0.48 -1.47 5.56
C SER A 38 -0.57 -1.80 7.04
N GLY A 39 -1.05 -0.88 7.88
CA GLY A 39 -0.96 -0.99 9.34
C GLY A 39 0.46 -0.75 9.88
N PHE A 40 1.46 -0.50 9.04
CA PHE A 40 2.84 -0.25 9.46
C PHE A 40 2.97 1.08 10.20
N ARG A 41 3.45 1.02 11.44
CA ARG A 41 3.61 2.17 12.34
C ARG A 41 5.03 2.73 12.39
N GLY A 42 6.00 2.05 11.77
CA GLY A 42 7.39 2.51 11.74
C GLY A 42 7.53 3.85 11.04
N SER A 43 8.51 4.64 11.47
CA SER A 43 8.74 6.00 10.95
C SER A 43 9.48 6.00 9.61
N ALA A 44 10.47 5.11 9.46
CA ALA A 44 11.27 4.98 8.26
C ALA A 44 10.79 3.82 7.38
N GLY A 45 9.81 4.13 6.55
CA GLY A 45 9.39 3.20 5.50
C GLY A 45 8.55 3.88 4.44
N MET A 46 8.49 3.27 3.27
CA MET A 46 7.65 3.68 2.15
C MET A 46 6.93 2.47 1.57
N ILE A 47 5.81 2.70 0.90
CA ILE A 47 5.11 1.66 0.16
C ILE A 47 5.22 1.95 -1.33
N VAL A 48 5.59 0.93 -2.10
CA VAL A 48 5.55 0.95 -3.57
C VAL A 48 4.41 0.06 -4.02
N PHE A 49 3.47 0.61 -4.78
CA PHE A 49 2.50 -0.15 -5.54
C PHE A 49 2.96 -0.23 -6.98
N THR A 50 2.93 -1.42 -7.57
CA THR A 50 3.22 -1.64 -8.99
C THR A 50 2.52 -2.89 -9.48
N GLY A 51 1.85 -2.82 -10.65
CA GLY A 51 1.03 -3.92 -11.16
C GLY A 51 0.03 -4.40 -10.11
N GLU A 52 0.14 -5.65 -9.66
CA GLU A 52 -0.69 -6.23 -8.58
C GLU A 52 0.06 -6.39 -7.25
N ARG A 53 1.20 -5.73 -7.08
CA ARG A 53 2.07 -5.86 -5.92
C ARG A 53 2.04 -4.61 -5.05
N ALA A 54 2.16 -4.82 -3.75
CA ALA A 54 2.38 -3.79 -2.75
C ALA A 54 3.62 -4.18 -1.93
N LEU A 55 4.68 -3.39 -2.04
CA LEU A 55 5.97 -3.64 -1.39
C LEU A 55 6.16 -2.62 -0.27
N LEU A 56 6.45 -3.09 0.94
CA LEU A 56 6.89 -2.25 2.05
C LEU A 56 8.42 -2.24 2.05
N LEU A 57 9.01 -1.06 1.84
CA LEU A 57 10.44 -0.83 1.95
C LEU A 57 10.70 -0.14 3.29
N THR A 58 11.51 -0.74 4.13
CA THR A 58 11.90 -0.24 5.45
C THR A 58 13.39 -0.48 5.67
N ASP A 59 13.99 0.27 6.58
CA ASP A 59 15.32 -0.07 7.08
C ASP A 59 15.27 -1.25 8.07
N PHE A 60 16.44 -1.73 8.48
CA PHE A 60 16.63 -2.92 9.31
C PHE A 60 16.47 -2.66 10.82
N ARG A 61 15.95 -1.50 11.22
CA ARG A 61 15.81 -1.12 12.63
C ARG A 61 14.58 -1.70 13.31
#